data_AF-A0A7W1QTP0-F1
#
_entry.id   AF-A0A7W1QTP0-F1
#
_cell.length_a   1.000
_cell.length_b   1.000
_cell.length_c   1.000
_cell.angle_alpha   90.00
_cell.angle_beta   90.00
_cell.angle_gamma   90.00
#
_symmetry.space_group_name_H-M   'P 1'
#
loop_
_entity.id
_entity.type
_entity.pdbx_description
1 polymer ?
#
loop_
_entity_poly.entity_id
_entity_poly.type
_entity_poly.pdbx_seq_one_letter_code
_entity_poly.pdbx_strand_id
1 'polypeptide(L)'
;QNRKGQPNENFAREVMELFTLGEGSYTEHDVKEAARAFTGWSLNRDTGGYQFRPGLHDNGMKTVFARSGHFDGDAVLDLLLARPETAEHLTRKLWREFVSEEPETHEVHRIAQSFRNSNYDIKTVLRGLLLSDTFWSEANRGVLIKSPVELVVGALRQLEIEPGPASPFALVSAGMGQNLFSPPNVKGWPGGEAWINTHTLLARKQFLDRLVRDVVPTVWLGSFPGTTQAEKMEAAQALLLPLPSSARGDVGSGGILDASTFVRAMLHDPAYQLK
;
A
#
# COMPACT_ATOMS: atom_id res chain seq x y z
N GLN A 1 -11.53 -25.55 9.95
CA GLN A 1 -10.60 -26.02 11.02
C GLN A 1 -9.37 -26.58 10.32
N ASN A 2 -8.16 -26.31 10.77
CA ASN A 2 -6.93 -26.73 10.09
C ASN A 2 -6.29 -27.95 10.79
N ARG A 3 -6.80 -29.15 10.51
CA ARG A 3 -6.41 -30.40 11.20
C ARG A 3 -6.35 -31.57 10.23
N LYS A 4 -5.60 -32.61 10.59
CA LYS A 4 -5.55 -33.88 9.85
C LYS A 4 -6.97 -34.39 9.60
N GLY A 5 -7.25 -34.79 8.36
CA GLY A 5 -8.57 -35.23 7.89
C GLY A 5 -9.53 -34.12 7.47
N GLN A 6 -9.26 -32.85 7.84
CA GLN A 6 -9.95 -31.66 7.34
C GLN A 6 -8.93 -30.52 7.11
N PRO A 7 -8.02 -30.65 6.13
CA PRO A 7 -7.07 -29.57 5.81
C PRO A 7 -7.79 -28.31 5.34
N ASN A 8 -7.22 -27.13 5.65
CA ASN A 8 -7.80 -25.87 5.22
C ASN A 8 -7.23 -25.42 3.86
N GLU A 9 -7.84 -25.89 2.78
CA GLU A 9 -7.44 -25.56 1.40
C GLU A 9 -7.56 -24.06 1.09
N ASN A 10 -8.56 -23.37 1.65
CA ASN A 10 -8.71 -21.94 1.47
C ASN A 10 -7.52 -21.17 2.07
N PHE A 11 -7.08 -21.55 3.28
CA PHE A 11 -5.90 -20.94 3.90
C PHE A 11 -4.63 -21.18 3.07
N ALA A 12 -4.41 -22.41 2.60
CA ALA A 12 -3.25 -22.70 1.75
C ALA A 12 -3.28 -21.90 0.45
N ARG A 13 -4.45 -21.76 -0.18
CA ARG A 13 -4.64 -20.93 -1.37
C ARG A 13 -4.35 -19.46 -1.07
N GLU A 14 -4.85 -18.91 0.04
CA GLU A 14 -4.59 -17.54 0.44
C GLU A 14 -3.08 -17.28 0.66
N VAL A 15 -2.37 -18.21 1.31
CA VAL A 15 -0.90 -18.14 1.47
C VAL A 15 -0.20 -18.07 0.12
N MET A 16 -0.59 -18.93 -0.82
CA MET A 16 -0.01 -18.96 -2.18
C MET A 16 -0.36 -17.72 -3.00
N GLU A 17 -1.65 -17.37 -3.07
CA GLU A 17 -2.17 -16.33 -3.96
C GLU A 17 -1.86 -14.92 -3.46
N LEU A 18 -2.02 -14.67 -2.16
CA LEU A 18 -2.09 -13.29 -1.64
C LEU A 18 -0.77 -12.82 -1.06
N PHE A 19 -0.06 -13.76 -0.42
CA PHE A 19 1.08 -13.47 0.42
C PHE A 19 2.40 -13.94 -0.18
N THR A 20 2.39 -14.85 -1.17
CA THR A 20 3.62 -15.39 -1.76
C THR A 20 3.65 -15.32 -3.28
N LEU A 21 3.13 -16.31 -4.00
CA LEU A 21 3.35 -16.50 -5.44
C LEU A 21 2.52 -15.60 -6.36
N GLY A 22 1.39 -15.06 -5.87
CA GLY A 22 0.39 -14.47 -6.75
C GLY A 22 -0.49 -15.52 -7.43
N GLU A 23 -1.53 -15.07 -8.13
CA GLU A 23 -2.47 -15.94 -8.84
C GLU A 23 -1.79 -16.65 -10.02
N GLY A 24 -2.19 -17.90 -10.28
CA GLY A 24 -1.77 -18.66 -11.47
C GLY A 24 -0.41 -19.37 -11.39
N SER A 25 0.33 -19.22 -10.28
CA SER A 25 1.68 -19.78 -10.12
C SER A 25 1.73 -21.13 -9.38
N TYR A 26 0.57 -21.75 -9.13
CA TYR A 26 0.40 -23.02 -8.42
C TYR A 26 -0.77 -23.82 -8.99
N THR A 27 -0.78 -25.13 -8.73
CA THR A 27 -1.87 -26.02 -9.13
C THR A 27 -2.83 -26.30 -7.97
N GLU A 28 -4.02 -26.81 -8.27
CA GLU A 28 -4.96 -27.28 -7.26
C GLU A 28 -4.38 -28.42 -6.41
N HIS A 29 -3.51 -29.24 -6.99
CA HIS A 29 -2.81 -30.28 -6.25
C HIS A 29 -1.85 -29.67 -5.20
N ASP A 30 -1.09 -28.64 -5.58
CA ASP A 30 -0.20 -27.94 -4.65
C ASP A 30 -0.97 -27.35 -3.47
N VAL A 31 -2.14 -26.77 -3.71
CA VAL A 31 -3.02 -26.21 -2.65
C VAL A 31 -3.41 -27.30 -1.65
N LYS A 32 -3.85 -28.47 -2.13
CA LYS A 32 -4.28 -29.58 -1.28
C LYS A 32 -3.13 -30.13 -0.44
N GLU A 33 -1.97 -30.32 -1.06
CA GLU A 33 -0.79 -30.86 -0.41
C GLU A 33 -0.18 -29.87 0.59
N ALA A 34 -0.16 -28.57 0.27
CA ALA A 34 0.20 -27.52 1.21
C ALA A 34 -0.79 -27.40 2.37
N ALA A 35 -2.10 -27.53 2.11
CA ALA A 35 -3.10 -27.52 3.16
C ALA A 35 -2.87 -28.66 4.17
N ARG A 36 -2.49 -29.85 3.69
CA ARG A 36 -2.09 -30.97 4.55
C ARG A 36 -0.85 -30.60 5.38
N ALA A 37 0.13 -29.93 4.80
CA ALA A 37 1.34 -29.50 5.52
C ALA A 37 1.05 -28.46 6.60
N PHE A 38 0.11 -27.55 6.37
CA PHE A 38 -0.30 -26.55 7.37
C PHE A 38 -1.15 -27.11 8.51
N THR A 39 -1.66 -28.35 8.41
CA THR A 39 -2.46 -28.92 9.51
C THR A 39 -1.72 -28.91 10.84
N GLY A 40 -2.44 -28.66 11.94
CA GLY A 40 -1.81 -28.51 13.26
C GLY A 40 -1.39 -27.09 13.60
N TRP A 41 -1.28 -26.18 12.62
CA TRP A 41 -1.15 -24.75 12.89
C TRP A 41 -2.45 -24.22 13.52
N SER A 42 -2.33 -23.56 14.66
CA SER A 42 -3.46 -23.06 15.44
C SER A 42 -3.12 -21.76 16.17
N LEU A 43 -4.13 -21.17 16.79
CA LEU A 43 -3.98 -20.04 17.68
C LEU A 43 -4.36 -20.47 19.10
N ASN A 44 -3.56 -20.05 20.07
CA ASN A 44 -3.96 -20.06 21.46
C ASN A 44 -5.08 -19.02 21.63
N ARG A 45 -6.26 -19.46 22.10
CA ARG A 45 -7.45 -18.60 22.18
C ARG A 45 -7.34 -17.51 23.25
N ASP A 46 -6.54 -17.74 24.28
CA ASP A 46 -6.41 -16.83 25.42
C ASP A 46 -5.39 -15.73 25.13
N THR A 47 -4.31 -16.08 24.42
CA THR A 47 -3.22 -15.14 24.10
C THR A 47 -3.26 -14.59 22.67
N GLY A 48 -4.02 -15.22 21.77
CA GLY A 48 -3.97 -14.96 20.34
C GLY A 48 -2.66 -15.41 19.67
N GLY A 49 -1.73 -16.02 20.40
CA GLY A 49 -0.43 -16.42 19.89
C GLY A 49 -0.49 -17.67 19.01
N TYR A 50 0.46 -17.79 18.09
CA TYR A 50 0.66 -19.01 17.30
C TYR A 50 0.94 -20.22 18.20
N GLN A 51 0.34 -21.35 17.86
CA GLN A 51 0.57 -22.63 18.53
C GLN A 51 0.52 -23.76 17.52
N PHE A 52 1.57 -24.59 17.49
CA PHE A 52 1.57 -25.85 16.76
C PHE A 52 0.98 -26.99 17.60
N ARG A 53 0.12 -27.80 16.99
CA ARG A 53 -0.54 -28.97 17.61
C ARG A 53 -0.14 -30.25 16.85
N PRO A 54 0.92 -30.95 17.29
CA PRO A 54 1.44 -32.13 16.60
C PRO A 54 0.39 -33.23 16.37
N GLY A 55 -0.50 -33.45 17.36
CA GLY A 55 -1.57 -34.46 17.25
C GLY A 55 -2.64 -34.14 16.19
N LEU A 56 -2.69 -32.90 15.68
CA LEU A 56 -3.57 -32.48 14.60
C LEU A 56 -2.84 -32.35 13.26
N HIS A 57 -1.54 -32.60 13.21
CA HIS A 57 -0.75 -32.50 11.99
C HIS A 57 -0.79 -33.81 11.18
N ASP A 58 -0.92 -33.69 9.87
CA ASP A 58 -0.75 -34.78 8.94
C ASP A 58 0.73 -35.05 8.68
N ASN A 59 1.31 -36.04 9.38
CA ASN A 59 2.70 -36.46 9.17
C ASN A 59 2.93 -37.28 7.88
N GLY A 60 1.90 -37.49 7.05
CA GLY A 60 2.05 -38.23 5.79
C GLY A 60 3.01 -37.55 4.82
N MET A 61 3.50 -38.34 3.86
CA MET A 61 4.24 -37.81 2.72
C MET A 61 3.33 -36.89 1.89
N LYS A 62 3.91 -35.77 1.43
CA LYS A 62 3.22 -34.73 0.67
C LYS A 62 4.04 -34.36 -0.55
N THR A 63 3.38 -33.92 -1.61
CA THR A 63 4.04 -33.46 -2.83
C THR A 63 3.63 -32.03 -3.17
N VAL A 64 4.56 -31.08 -3.06
CA VAL A 64 4.31 -29.67 -3.35
C VAL A 64 5.34 -29.20 -4.36
N PHE A 65 4.90 -28.60 -5.47
CA PHE A 65 5.72 -28.17 -6.60
C PHE A 65 6.66 -29.28 -7.11
N ALA A 66 6.08 -30.47 -7.32
CA ALA A 66 6.79 -31.68 -7.77
C ALA A 66 7.93 -32.17 -6.86
N ARG A 67 8.05 -31.62 -5.64
CA ARG A 67 8.95 -32.14 -4.60
C ARG A 67 8.14 -32.93 -3.60
N SER A 68 8.64 -34.10 -3.19
CA SER A 68 7.98 -34.94 -2.20
C SER A 68 8.77 -35.01 -0.90
N GLY A 69 8.07 -35.05 0.22
CA GLY A 69 8.67 -35.17 1.55
C GLY A 69 7.63 -35.19 2.66
N HIS A 70 8.09 -35.41 3.89
CA HIS A 70 7.26 -35.24 5.09
C HIS A 70 7.21 -33.75 5.47
N PHE A 71 6.64 -32.92 4.59
CA PHE A 71 6.62 -31.47 4.79
C PHE A 71 5.66 -31.06 5.90
N ASP A 72 6.11 -30.18 6.78
CA ASP A 72 5.28 -29.36 7.66
C ASP A 72 5.03 -27.99 7.02
N GLY A 73 4.36 -27.10 7.76
CA GLY A 73 4.04 -25.77 7.26
C GLY A 73 5.27 -24.92 6.96
N ASP A 74 6.33 -25.01 7.78
CA ASP A 74 7.57 -24.23 7.58
C ASP A 74 8.30 -24.70 6.32
N ALA A 75 8.39 -26.02 6.10
CA ALA A 75 8.95 -26.57 4.87
C ALA A 75 8.18 -26.11 3.61
N VAL A 76 6.86 -25.96 3.69
CA VAL A 76 6.08 -25.39 2.58
C VAL A 76 6.37 -23.90 2.38
N LEU A 77 6.57 -23.13 3.45
CA LEU A 77 7.02 -21.74 3.32
C LEU A 77 8.40 -21.65 2.64
N ASP A 78 9.33 -22.53 2.99
CA ASP A 78 10.64 -22.61 2.33
C ASP A 78 10.49 -22.92 0.83
N LEU A 79 9.59 -23.83 0.47
CA LEU A 79 9.29 -24.14 -0.93
C LEU A 79 8.72 -22.94 -1.69
N LEU A 80 7.83 -22.16 -1.05
CA LEU A 80 7.26 -20.94 -1.63
C LEU A 80 8.33 -19.86 -1.80
N LEU A 81 9.12 -19.60 -0.76
CA LEU A 81 10.22 -18.63 -0.80
C LEU A 81 11.33 -19.06 -1.78
N ALA A 82 11.49 -20.35 -2.04
CA ALA A 82 12.39 -20.88 -3.06
C ALA A 82 11.87 -20.72 -4.51
N ARG A 83 10.73 -20.06 -4.74
CA ARG A 83 10.22 -19.75 -6.08
C ARG A 83 10.41 -18.26 -6.44
N PRO A 84 11.00 -17.93 -7.61
CA PRO A 84 11.25 -16.53 -7.99
C PRO A 84 9.97 -15.68 -8.02
N GLU A 85 8.84 -16.29 -8.38
CA GLU A 85 7.52 -15.68 -8.42
C GLU A 85 7.14 -15.04 -7.08
N THR A 86 7.60 -15.59 -5.95
CA THR A 86 7.34 -15.01 -4.62
C THR A 86 8.01 -13.66 -4.45
N ALA A 87 9.28 -13.54 -4.82
CA ALA A 87 10.01 -12.29 -4.73
C ALA A 87 9.44 -11.26 -5.72
N GLU A 88 9.04 -11.70 -6.91
CA GLU A 88 8.44 -10.82 -7.91
C GLU A 88 7.07 -10.30 -7.48
N HIS A 89 6.19 -11.17 -6.97
CA HIS A 89 4.86 -10.77 -6.49
C HIS A 89 4.95 -9.74 -5.36
N LEU A 90 5.80 -10.00 -4.36
CA LEU A 90 6.02 -9.06 -3.26
C LEU A 90 6.61 -7.73 -3.76
N THR A 91 7.54 -7.78 -4.71
CA THR A 91 8.12 -6.57 -5.33
C THR A 91 7.06 -5.78 -6.10
N ARG A 92 6.16 -6.44 -6.86
CA ARG A 92 5.03 -5.77 -7.55
C ARG A 92 4.05 -5.13 -6.55
N LYS A 93 3.80 -5.76 -5.41
CA LYS A 93 2.96 -5.17 -4.35
C LYS A 93 3.60 -3.91 -3.78
N LEU A 94 4.90 -3.95 -3.46
CA LEU A 94 5.63 -2.77 -2.97
C LEU A 94 5.72 -1.69 -4.05
N TRP A 95 5.87 -2.07 -5.32
CA TRP A 95 5.85 -1.13 -6.44
C TRP A 95 4.54 -0.35 -6.49
N ARG A 96 3.40 -1.04 -6.43
CA ARG A 96 2.07 -0.40 -6.39
C ARG A 96 1.85 0.49 -5.18
N GLU A 97 2.56 0.24 -4.09
CA GLU A 97 2.49 1.07 -2.89
C GLU A 97 3.32 2.35 -2.99
N PHE A 98 4.44 2.34 -3.72
CA PHE A 98 5.44 3.42 -3.66
C PHE A 98 5.77 4.09 -4.99
N VAL A 99 5.56 3.44 -6.13
CA VAL A 99 6.02 3.92 -7.44
C VAL A 99 4.83 4.29 -8.32
N SER A 100 4.01 3.31 -8.71
CA SER A 100 2.89 3.51 -9.65
C SER A 100 1.95 2.30 -9.68
N GLU A 101 0.72 2.49 -10.18
CA GLU A 101 -0.26 1.40 -10.31
C GLU A 101 0.19 0.29 -11.28
N GLU A 102 1.02 0.64 -12.27
CA GLU A 102 1.54 -0.25 -13.31
C GLU A 102 3.03 -0.57 -13.11
N PRO A 103 3.37 -1.76 -12.57
CA PRO A 103 4.76 -2.14 -12.37
C PRO A 103 5.52 -2.40 -13.67
N GLU A 104 6.72 -1.82 -13.79
CA GLU A 104 7.62 -2.09 -14.90
C GLU A 104 8.26 -3.48 -14.75
N THR A 105 7.93 -4.40 -15.65
CA THR A 105 8.33 -5.82 -15.58
C THR A 105 9.85 -6.01 -15.43
N HIS A 106 10.65 -5.26 -16.18
CA HIS A 106 12.11 -5.39 -16.14
C HIS A 106 12.68 -4.98 -14.78
N GLU A 107 12.30 -3.81 -14.26
CA GLU A 107 12.76 -3.31 -12.97
C GLU A 107 12.26 -4.17 -11.81
N VAL A 108 11.03 -4.65 -11.88
CA VAL A 108 10.50 -5.62 -10.91
C VAL A 108 11.38 -6.87 -10.86
N HIS A 109 11.74 -7.47 -11.99
CA HIS A 109 12.59 -8.66 -11.99
C HIS A 109 13.98 -8.38 -11.41
N ARG A 110 14.60 -7.26 -11.79
CA ARG A 110 15.92 -6.84 -11.28
C ARG A 110 15.94 -6.66 -9.77
N ILE A 111 14.94 -5.94 -9.23
CA ILE A 111 14.80 -5.67 -7.80
C ILE A 111 14.42 -6.96 -7.05
N ALA A 112 13.47 -7.74 -7.57
CA ALA A 112 13.03 -9.00 -6.97
C ALA A 112 14.16 -10.02 -6.88
N GLN A 113 15.03 -10.10 -7.89
CA GLN A 113 16.22 -10.96 -7.84
C GLN A 113 17.14 -10.57 -6.69
N SER A 114 17.38 -9.27 -6.49
CA SER A 114 18.19 -8.76 -5.38
C SER A 114 17.53 -9.05 -4.03
N PHE A 115 16.22 -8.85 -3.92
CA PHE A 115 15.43 -9.16 -2.72
C PHE A 115 15.54 -10.64 -2.34
N ARG A 116 15.35 -11.53 -3.31
CA ARG A 116 15.50 -12.97 -3.12
C ARG A 116 16.91 -13.38 -2.71
N ASN A 117 17.94 -12.86 -3.39
CA ASN A 117 19.34 -13.17 -3.09
C ASN A 117 19.77 -12.68 -1.70
N SER A 118 19.13 -11.63 -1.20
CA SER A 118 19.33 -11.12 0.17
C SER A 118 18.61 -11.95 1.26
N ASN A 119 18.04 -13.09 0.91
CA ASN A 119 17.17 -13.89 1.78
C ASN A 119 15.96 -13.09 2.29
N TYR A 120 15.28 -12.40 1.37
CA TYR A 120 14.07 -11.62 1.64
C TYR A 120 14.25 -10.48 2.67
N ASP A 121 15.42 -9.81 2.68
CA ASP A 121 15.62 -8.61 3.47
C ASP A 121 14.80 -7.43 2.91
N ILE A 122 13.83 -6.96 3.70
CA ILE A 122 12.94 -5.84 3.35
C ILE A 122 13.73 -4.56 3.05
N LYS A 123 14.85 -4.32 3.72
CA LYS A 123 15.69 -3.15 3.45
C LYS A 123 16.25 -3.18 2.03
N THR A 124 16.59 -4.36 1.53
CA THR A 124 17.16 -4.54 0.19
C THR A 124 16.13 -4.18 -0.90
N VAL A 125 14.90 -4.70 -0.81
CA VAL A 125 13.85 -4.38 -1.79
C VAL A 125 13.43 -2.91 -1.75
N LEU A 126 13.28 -2.33 -0.55
CA LEU A 126 12.93 -0.91 -0.40
C LEU A 126 14.01 0.01 -0.96
N ARG A 127 15.30 -0.30 -0.73
CA ARG A 127 16.40 0.46 -1.34
C ARG A 127 16.41 0.33 -2.86
N GLY A 128 16.17 -0.88 -3.38
CA GLY A 128 16.09 -1.11 -4.83
C GLY A 128 14.98 -0.30 -5.51
N LEU A 129 13.82 -0.18 -4.85
CA LEU A 129 12.69 0.62 -5.31
C LEU A 129 12.96 2.14 -5.18
N LEU A 130 13.21 2.62 -3.96
CA LEU A 130 13.25 4.06 -3.65
C LEU A 130 14.49 4.78 -4.21
N LEU A 131 15.54 4.05 -4.59
CA LEU A 131 16.74 4.60 -5.23
C LEU A 131 16.78 4.34 -6.74
N SER A 132 15.72 3.77 -7.32
CA SER A 132 15.64 3.56 -8.77
C SER A 132 15.35 4.88 -9.50
N ASP A 133 15.87 5.02 -10.72
CA ASP A 133 15.53 6.14 -11.59
C ASP A 133 14.03 6.18 -11.89
N THR A 134 13.38 5.02 -11.99
CA THR A 134 11.94 4.90 -12.23
C THR A 134 11.11 5.53 -11.12
N PHE A 135 11.50 5.36 -9.84
CA PHE A 135 10.82 6.01 -8.71
C PHE A 135 10.90 7.55 -8.79
N TRP A 136 12.04 8.09 -9.24
CA TRP A 136 12.24 9.54 -9.34
C TRP A 136 11.81 10.15 -10.68
N SER A 137 11.41 9.33 -11.65
CA SER A 137 10.99 9.77 -12.97
C SER A 137 9.75 10.65 -12.91
N GLU A 138 9.65 11.64 -13.79
CA GLU A 138 8.50 12.55 -13.83
C GLU A 138 7.18 11.81 -14.07
N ALA A 139 7.21 10.72 -14.86
CA ALA A 139 6.05 9.90 -15.17
C ALA A 139 5.42 9.19 -13.97
N ASN A 140 6.18 8.99 -12.88
CA ASN A 140 5.69 8.32 -11.65
C ASN A 140 5.50 9.28 -10.48
N ARG A 141 5.65 10.60 -10.68
CA ARG A 141 5.49 11.57 -9.59
C ARG A 141 4.02 11.85 -9.35
N GLY A 142 3.54 11.50 -8.15
CA GLY A 142 2.17 11.76 -7.76
C GLY A 142 1.19 11.11 -8.73
N VAL A 143 1.34 9.80 -8.92
CA VAL A 143 0.40 9.00 -9.73
C VAL A 143 -0.40 8.01 -8.90
N LEU A 144 -0.10 7.88 -7.60
CA LEU A 144 -0.77 6.96 -6.69
C LEU A 144 -1.79 7.67 -5.81
N ILE A 145 -3.01 7.16 -5.70
CA ILE A 145 -4.03 7.75 -4.84
C ILE A 145 -3.69 7.48 -3.36
N LYS A 146 -3.54 8.54 -2.56
CA LYS A 146 -3.36 8.40 -1.11
C LYS A 146 -4.52 7.60 -0.49
N SER A 147 -4.20 6.63 0.34
CA SER A 147 -5.18 6.03 1.24
C SER A 147 -5.76 7.08 2.21
N PRO A 148 -6.93 6.86 2.81
CA PRO A 148 -7.49 7.80 3.78
C PRO A 148 -6.54 8.18 4.93
N VAL A 149 -5.77 7.22 5.45
CA VAL A 149 -4.80 7.48 6.52
C VAL A 149 -3.66 8.35 6.01
N GLU A 150 -3.13 8.08 4.82
CA GLU A 150 -2.09 8.91 4.21
C GLU A 150 -2.58 10.32 3.91
N LEU A 151 -3.83 10.47 3.49
CA LEU A 151 -4.44 11.78 3.30
C LEU A 151 -4.50 12.54 4.62
N VAL A 152 -4.97 11.90 5.69
CA VAL A 152 -5.11 12.54 7.01
C VAL A 152 -3.75 12.93 7.59
N VAL A 153 -2.81 11.98 7.67
CA VAL A 153 -1.47 12.22 8.22
C VAL A 153 -0.67 13.18 7.34
N GLY A 154 -0.77 13.01 6.03
CA GLY A 154 -0.11 13.87 5.04
C GLY A 154 -0.60 15.31 5.13
N ALA A 155 -1.92 15.54 5.19
CA ALA A 155 -2.47 16.89 5.30
C ALA A 155 -2.06 17.58 6.60
N LEU A 156 -2.11 16.88 7.74
CA LEU A 156 -1.66 17.43 9.02
C LEU A 156 -0.18 17.82 8.98
N ARG A 157 0.67 16.94 8.42
CA ARG A 157 2.11 17.21 8.26
C ARG A 157 2.39 18.38 7.33
N GLN A 158 1.73 18.44 6.18
CA GLN A 158 1.92 19.49 5.17
C GLN A 158 1.46 20.87 5.65
N LEU A 159 0.42 20.90 6.48
CA LEU A 159 -0.12 22.13 7.08
C LEU A 159 0.54 22.48 8.42
N GLU A 160 1.53 21.70 8.86
CA GLU A 160 2.21 21.85 10.15
C GLU A 160 1.22 21.91 11.34
N ILE A 161 0.13 21.14 11.24
CA ILE A 161 -0.90 21.04 12.26
C ILE A 161 -0.51 19.95 13.24
N GLU A 162 -0.26 20.34 14.49
CA GLU A 162 -0.05 19.40 15.59
C GLU A 162 -1.33 18.59 15.83
N PRO A 163 -1.28 17.25 15.75
CA PRO A 163 -2.46 16.42 15.93
C PRO A 163 -2.89 16.42 17.40
N GLY A 164 -4.19 16.58 17.62
CA GLY A 164 -4.83 16.22 18.89
C GLY A 164 -4.95 14.70 19.08
N PRO A 165 -5.92 14.24 19.89
CA PRO A 165 -6.20 12.81 20.04
C PRO A 165 -6.41 12.10 18.69
N ALA A 166 -5.96 10.86 18.56
CA ALA A 166 -6.03 10.10 17.30
C ALA A 166 -7.46 9.65 16.93
N SER A 167 -8.36 9.48 17.91
CA SER A 167 -9.68 8.87 17.69
C SER A 167 -10.55 9.60 16.66
N PRO A 168 -10.67 10.95 16.65
CA PRO A 168 -11.38 11.67 15.59
C PRO A 168 -10.82 11.41 14.20
N PHE A 169 -9.49 11.35 14.06
CA PHE A 169 -8.82 11.08 12.78
C PHE A 169 -9.04 9.64 12.29
N ALA A 170 -9.08 8.68 13.22
CA ALA A 170 -9.43 7.30 12.90
C ALA A 170 -10.89 7.18 12.40
N LEU A 171 -11.82 7.91 13.02
CA LEU A 171 -13.23 7.94 12.59
C LEU A 171 -13.39 8.57 11.20
N VAL A 172 -12.67 9.66 10.94
CA VAL A 172 -12.64 10.31 9.63
C VAL A 172 -12.08 9.36 8.56
N SER A 173 -10.99 8.65 8.86
CA SER A 173 -10.39 7.66 7.95
C SER A 173 -11.36 6.50 7.65
N ALA A 174 -12.09 6.04 8.67
CA ALA A 174 -13.13 5.02 8.52
C ALA A 174 -14.28 5.51 7.62
N GLY A 175 -14.72 6.76 7.78
CA GLY A 175 -15.74 7.38 6.91
C GLY A 175 -15.30 7.52 5.44
N MET A 176 -14.00 7.49 5.17
CA MET A 176 -13.41 7.48 3.83
C MET A 176 -13.09 6.06 3.31
N GLY A 177 -13.45 5.01 4.05
CA GLY A 177 -13.30 3.62 3.62
C GLY A 177 -12.12 2.84 4.23
N GLN A 178 -11.31 3.46 5.10
CA GLN A 178 -10.19 2.79 5.77
C GLN A 178 -10.37 2.79 7.28
N ASN A 179 -11.13 1.81 7.78
CA ASN A 179 -11.30 1.58 9.21
C ASN A 179 -10.08 0.85 9.79
N LEU A 180 -9.24 1.55 10.57
CA LEU A 180 -8.02 1.00 11.13
C LEU A 180 -8.26 -0.31 11.87
N PHE A 181 -7.36 -1.28 11.67
CA PHE A 181 -7.44 -2.63 12.24
C PHE A 181 -8.66 -3.47 11.82
N SER A 182 -9.46 -3.00 10.87
CA SER A 182 -10.65 -3.71 10.36
C SER A 182 -10.68 -3.71 8.82
N PRO A 183 -9.71 -4.36 8.15
CA PRO A 183 -9.72 -4.49 6.70
C PRO A 183 -10.94 -5.30 6.22
N PRO A 184 -11.41 -5.09 4.97
CA PRO A 184 -12.60 -5.76 4.45
C PRO A 184 -12.41 -7.27 4.29
N ASN A 185 -11.18 -7.74 4.10
CA ASN A 185 -10.81 -9.14 4.05
C ASN A 185 -9.30 -9.32 4.33
N VAL A 186 -8.81 -10.56 4.27
CA VAL A 186 -7.41 -10.91 4.54
C VAL A 186 -6.42 -10.33 3.52
N LYS A 187 -6.86 -9.93 2.32
CA LYS A 187 -6.03 -9.22 1.32
C LYS A 187 -5.70 -7.79 1.76
N GLY A 188 -6.39 -7.25 2.76
CA GLY A 188 -6.28 -5.86 3.18
C GLY A 188 -7.24 -4.95 2.40
N TRP A 189 -6.84 -3.70 2.16
CA TRP A 189 -7.60 -2.77 1.33
C TRP A 189 -7.09 -2.79 -0.11
N PRO A 190 -7.98 -2.74 -1.12
CA PRO A 190 -7.62 -2.85 -2.53
C PRO A 190 -6.73 -1.73 -3.09
N GLY A 191 -6.64 -0.57 -2.43
CA GLY A 191 -5.79 0.55 -2.87
C GLY A 191 -6.38 1.35 -4.05
N GLY A 192 -5.58 2.28 -4.58
CA GLY A 192 -5.87 2.99 -5.83
C GLY A 192 -7.25 3.64 -5.93
N GLU A 193 -7.90 3.48 -7.08
CA GLU A 193 -9.23 4.06 -7.36
C GLU A 193 -10.33 3.57 -6.41
N ALA A 194 -10.13 2.44 -5.73
CA ALA A 194 -11.11 1.94 -4.75
C ALA A 194 -11.27 2.89 -3.56
N TRP A 195 -10.32 3.81 -3.33
CA TRP A 195 -10.47 4.90 -2.37
C TRP A 195 -11.46 5.98 -2.80
N ILE A 196 -11.80 6.04 -4.08
CA ILE A 196 -12.54 7.15 -4.70
C ILE A 196 -13.89 6.65 -5.21
N ASN A 197 -14.95 7.16 -4.58
CA ASN A 197 -16.32 7.08 -5.05
C ASN A 197 -17.08 8.34 -4.63
N THR A 198 -18.33 8.49 -5.08
CA THR A 198 -19.15 9.68 -4.79
C THR A 198 -19.21 10.04 -3.31
N HIS A 199 -19.28 9.04 -2.42
CA HIS A 199 -19.33 9.24 -0.98
C HIS A 199 -17.96 9.60 -0.39
N THR A 200 -16.93 8.80 -0.68
CA THR A 200 -15.59 9.01 -0.11
C THR A 200 -14.94 10.29 -0.61
N LEU A 201 -15.20 10.68 -1.86
CA LEU A 201 -14.72 11.94 -2.43
C LEU A 201 -15.27 13.15 -1.66
N LEU A 202 -16.57 13.15 -1.36
CA LEU A 202 -17.20 14.18 -0.55
C LEU A 202 -16.61 14.21 0.88
N ALA A 203 -16.42 13.05 1.50
CA ALA A 203 -15.84 12.94 2.83
C ALA A 203 -14.39 13.49 2.88
N ARG A 204 -13.57 13.16 1.87
CA ARG A 204 -12.19 13.67 1.70
C ARG A 204 -12.19 15.20 1.57
N LYS A 205 -13.05 15.75 0.72
CA LYS A 205 -13.21 17.21 0.59
C LYS A 205 -13.61 17.86 1.92
N GLN A 206 -14.64 17.35 2.59
CA GLN A 206 -15.12 17.90 3.86
C GLN A 206 -14.05 17.89 4.95
N PHE A 207 -13.20 16.85 4.98
CA PHE A 207 -12.07 16.80 5.91
C PHE A 207 -11.05 17.90 5.63
N LEU A 208 -10.61 18.03 4.37
CA LEU A 208 -9.64 19.05 3.99
C LEU A 208 -10.20 20.47 4.20
N ASP A 209 -11.45 20.73 3.84
CA ASP A 209 -12.15 22.01 4.07
C ASP A 209 -12.19 22.39 5.55
N ARG A 210 -12.30 21.41 6.45
CA ARG A 210 -12.25 21.64 7.91
C ARG A 210 -10.83 21.96 8.37
N LEU A 211 -9.82 21.23 7.88
CA LEU A 211 -8.43 21.45 8.27
C LEU A 211 -7.92 22.85 7.91
N VAL A 212 -8.26 23.34 6.71
CA VAL A 212 -7.72 24.63 6.22
C VAL A 212 -8.48 25.84 6.76
N ARG A 213 -9.59 25.66 7.46
CA ARG A 213 -10.44 26.76 7.95
C ARG A 213 -9.67 27.74 8.85
N ASP A 214 -8.80 27.21 9.69
CA ASP A 214 -8.05 27.98 10.69
C ASP A 214 -6.59 28.23 10.26
N VAL A 215 -6.21 27.77 9.06
CA VAL A 215 -4.87 28.02 8.49
C VAL A 215 -4.86 29.41 7.85
N VAL A 216 -3.98 30.30 8.34
CA VAL A 216 -3.78 31.62 7.74
C VAL A 216 -2.84 31.48 6.53
N PRO A 217 -3.33 31.62 5.28
CA PRO A 217 -2.55 31.20 4.11
C PRO A 217 -1.26 32.02 3.88
N THR A 218 -1.25 33.28 4.29
CA THR A 218 -0.08 34.16 4.19
C THR A 218 1.04 33.76 5.14
N VAL A 219 0.70 33.28 6.34
CA VAL A 219 1.67 32.78 7.32
C VAL A 219 2.23 31.45 6.86
N TRP A 220 1.36 30.55 6.39
CA TRP A 220 1.75 29.24 5.89
C TRP A 220 2.60 29.34 4.60
N LEU A 221 2.21 30.14 3.60
CA LEU A 221 3.06 30.40 2.42
C LEU A 221 4.38 31.08 2.81
N GLY A 222 4.37 31.86 3.89
CA GLY A 222 5.55 32.55 4.43
C GLY A 222 6.69 31.62 4.84
N SER A 223 6.39 30.38 5.26
CA SER A 223 7.36 29.38 5.71
C SER A 223 8.10 28.68 4.56
N PHE A 224 7.60 28.78 3.32
CA PHE A 224 8.23 28.16 2.14
C PHE A 224 9.41 28.98 1.61
N PRO A 225 10.43 28.31 1.03
CA PRO A 225 11.57 28.99 0.44
C PRO A 225 11.15 29.85 -0.76
N GLY A 226 11.84 30.96 -0.97
CA GLY A 226 11.55 31.93 -2.02
C GLY A 226 11.56 33.37 -1.49
N THR A 227 11.95 34.30 -2.35
CA THR A 227 11.95 35.74 -2.08
C THR A 227 10.66 36.40 -2.56
N THR A 228 10.03 35.84 -3.59
CA THR A 228 8.75 36.30 -4.12
C THR A 228 7.60 35.39 -3.71
N GLN A 229 6.37 35.92 -3.72
CA GLN A 229 5.17 35.12 -3.49
C GLN A 229 5.01 34.01 -4.54
N ALA A 230 5.48 34.22 -5.78
CA ALA A 230 5.42 33.23 -6.84
C ALA A 230 6.37 32.05 -6.57
N GLU A 231 7.60 32.31 -6.14
CA GLU A 231 8.57 31.26 -5.75
C GLU A 231 8.08 30.44 -4.55
N LYS A 232 7.52 31.12 -3.54
CA LYS A 232 6.93 30.45 -2.38
C LYS A 232 5.72 29.59 -2.75
N MET A 233 4.91 30.08 -3.70
CA MET A 233 3.77 29.35 -4.25
C MET A 233 4.21 28.11 -5.03
N GLU A 234 5.26 28.23 -5.85
CA GLU A 234 5.83 27.12 -6.61
C GLU A 234 6.41 26.04 -5.68
N ALA A 235 7.12 26.45 -4.62
CA ALA A 235 7.63 25.55 -3.59
C ALA A 235 6.51 24.84 -2.82
N ALA A 236 5.43 25.56 -2.48
CA ALA A 236 4.25 24.99 -1.85
C ALA A 236 3.50 24.02 -2.79
N GLN A 237 3.40 24.35 -4.08
CA GLN A 237 2.80 23.49 -5.12
C GLN A 237 3.55 22.18 -5.27
N ALA A 238 4.89 22.23 -5.30
CA ALA A 238 5.73 21.05 -5.40
C ALA A 238 5.58 20.10 -4.19
N LEU A 239 5.16 20.60 -3.02
CA LEU A 239 4.91 19.79 -1.83
C LEU A 239 3.51 19.15 -1.82
N LEU A 240 2.54 19.84 -2.40
CA LEU A 240 1.13 19.57 -2.21
C LEU A 240 0.45 18.86 -3.39
N LEU A 241 0.98 18.99 -4.61
CA LEU A 241 0.43 18.39 -5.82
C LEU A 241 1.44 17.47 -6.52
N PRO A 242 1.01 16.34 -7.12
CA PRO A 242 1.59 15.94 -8.40
C PRO A 242 1.66 17.15 -9.32
N LEU A 243 2.83 17.47 -9.83
CA LEU A 243 2.94 18.45 -10.92
C LEU A 243 1.95 18.06 -12.03
N PRO A 244 1.23 19.02 -12.64
CA PRO A 244 0.15 18.71 -13.57
C PRO A 244 0.68 17.87 -14.73
N SER A 245 -0.11 16.88 -15.14
CA SER A 245 -0.03 16.38 -16.52
C SER A 245 -0.16 17.60 -17.44
N SER A 246 0.81 17.79 -18.32
CA SER A 246 0.83 18.89 -19.28
C SER A 246 -0.42 18.91 -20.16
N ALA A 247 -1.47 19.60 -19.70
CA ALA A 247 -2.55 20.10 -20.52
C ALA A 247 -2.50 21.63 -20.43
N ARG A 248 -1.65 22.22 -21.28
CA ARG A 248 -1.78 23.64 -21.64
C ARG A 248 -3.19 23.82 -22.22
N GLY A 249 -4.04 24.53 -21.49
CA GLY A 249 -5.34 24.99 -21.96
C GLY A 249 -5.83 26.14 -21.10
N ASP A 250 -5.52 27.36 -21.54
CA ASP A 250 -6.08 28.66 -21.12
C ASP A 250 -6.38 28.90 -19.64
N VAL A 251 -5.46 29.63 -18.98
CA VAL A 251 -5.87 30.62 -17.98
C VAL A 251 -5.29 31.96 -18.40
N GLY A 252 -6.20 32.84 -18.83
CA GLY A 252 -5.89 34.18 -19.32
C GLY A 252 -5.11 35.02 -18.32
N SER A 253 -4.31 35.91 -18.89
CA SER A 253 -3.53 36.95 -18.23
C SER A 253 -4.34 37.81 -17.26
N GLY A 254 -3.87 37.92 -16.01
CA GLY A 254 -4.13 39.05 -15.13
C GLY A 254 -4.85 38.70 -13.81
N GLY A 255 -4.08 38.57 -12.73
CA GLY A 255 -4.60 38.50 -11.36
C GLY A 255 -3.69 37.68 -10.46
N ILE A 256 -3.24 38.28 -9.35
CA ILE A 256 -2.56 37.58 -8.25
C ILE A 256 -3.42 36.36 -7.88
N LEU A 257 -2.86 35.16 -8.00
CA LEU A 257 -3.51 33.93 -7.56
C LEU A 257 -3.71 34.04 -6.04
N ASP A 258 -4.95 34.31 -5.63
CA ASP A 258 -5.38 34.34 -4.24
C ASP A 258 -5.03 32.99 -3.59
N ALA A 259 -4.45 33.03 -2.39
CA ALA A 259 -4.09 31.82 -1.65
C ALA A 259 -5.33 30.95 -1.36
N SER A 260 -6.53 31.54 -1.29
CA SER A 260 -7.78 30.78 -1.24
C SER A 260 -8.06 30.05 -2.55
N THR A 261 -7.74 30.64 -3.72
CA THR A 261 -7.82 30.01 -5.04
C THR A 261 -6.79 28.90 -5.21
N PHE A 262 -5.60 29.04 -4.62
CA PHE A 262 -4.57 27.99 -4.61
C PHE A 262 -4.97 26.79 -3.74
N VAL A 263 -5.45 27.03 -2.51
CA VAL A 263 -6.05 26.00 -1.65
C VAL A 263 -7.29 25.41 -2.34
N ARG A 264 -8.07 26.22 -3.05
CA ARG A 264 -9.16 25.72 -3.91
C ARG A 264 -8.66 24.88 -5.08
N ALA A 265 -7.54 25.20 -5.73
CA ALA A 265 -6.98 24.44 -6.86
C ALA A 265 -6.45 23.07 -6.40
N MET A 266 -5.74 23.07 -5.26
CA MET A 266 -5.44 21.90 -4.43
C MET A 266 -6.68 21.03 -4.10
N LEU A 267 -7.83 21.69 -3.95
CA LEU A 267 -9.14 21.11 -3.67
C LEU A 267 -10.05 20.96 -4.90
N HIS A 268 -9.60 21.34 -6.10
CA HIS A 268 -10.38 21.27 -7.35
C HIS A 268 -9.87 20.19 -8.29
N ASP A 269 -8.68 19.63 -8.02
CA ASP A 269 -8.43 18.20 -8.25
C ASP A 269 -8.08 17.44 -6.95
N PRO A 270 -9.01 17.39 -5.97
CA PRO A 270 -8.86 16.66 -4.71
C PRO A 270 -9.16 15.16 -4.88
N ALA A 271 -9.60 14.75 -6.08
CA ALA A 271 -10.13 13.42 -6.30
C ALA A 271 -9.02 12.38 -6.21
N TYR A 272 -7.81 12.77 -6.58
CA TYR A 272 -6.73 11.82 -6.71
C TYR A 272 -5.69 11.96 -5.60
N GLN A 273 -5.53 13.13 -4.96
CA GLN A 273 -4.61 13.39 -3.85
C GLN A 273 -3.38 12.48 -3.93
N LEU A 274 -2.61 12.67 -5.00
CA LEU A 274 -1.65 11.66 -5.40
C LEU A 274 -0.39 11.73 -4.52
N LYS A 275 0.27 10.61 -4.30
CA LYS A 275 1.60 10.51 -3.68
C LYS A 275 2.63 10.07 -4.71
#